data_AF-A0A1N6IJZ6-F1
#
_entry.id   AF-A0A1N6IJZ6-F1
#
_cell.length_a   1.000
_cell.length_b   1.000
_cell.length_c   1.000
_cell.angle_alpha   90.00
_cell.angle_beta   90.00
_cell.angle_gamma   90.00
#
_symmetry.space_group_name_H-M   'P 1'
#
loop_
_entity.id
_entity.type
_entity.pdbx_description
1 polymer ?
#
loop_
_entity_poly.entity_id
_entity_poly.type
_entity_poly.pdbx_seq_one_letter_code
_entity_poly.pdbx_strand_id
1 'polypeptide(L)' 'MTCTHRTTDELVMIESYYHQNILVVQIAAYLNRTRTPIYTVINLLKEGHTSIEYYQQYNEGEKKTQ' A
#
# COMPACT_ATOMS: atom_id res chain seq x y z
N MET A 1 -20.20 -0.55 8.98
CA MET A 1 -19.47 -0.16 7.77
C MET A 1 -18.00 -0.35 8.07
N THR A 2 -17.46 -1.50 7.69
CA THR A 2 -16.11 -1.92 8.05
C THR A 2 -15.11 -1.10 7.26
N CYS A 3 -14.42 -0.16 7.93
CA CYS A 3 -13.16 0.37 7.44
C CYS A 3 -12.24 -0.84 7.23
N THR A 4 -12.15 -1.26 5.98
CA THR A 4 -11.28 -2.33 5.51
C THR A 4 -9.87 -1.94 5.94
N HIS A 5 -9.36 -2.59 6.99
CA HIS A 5 -7.96 -2.53 7.37
C HIS A 5 -7.17 -2.92 6.12
N ARG A 6 -6.67 -1.91 5.41
CA ARG A 6 -5.64 -2.06 4.38
C ARG A 6 -4.39 -2.37 5.19
N THR A 7 -4.19 -3.64 5.50
CA THR A 7 -3.17 -4.09 6.44
C THR A 7 -1.83 -3.57 5.92
N THR A 8 -1.03 -2.97 6.80
CA THR A 8 0.30 -2.43 6.47
C THR A 8 1.15 -3.43 5.69
N ASP A 9 0.97 -4.72 5.98
CA ASP A 9 1.58 -5.83 5.25
C ASP A 9 1.29 -5.81 3.74
N GLU A 10 0.06 -5.51 3.31
CA GLU A 10 -0.29 -5.44 1.89
C GLU A 10 0.43 -4.28 1.19
N LEU A 11 0.58 -3.14 1.88
CA LEU A 11 1.29 -1.96 1.34
C LEU A 11 2.79 -2.24 1.20
N VAL A 12 3.41 -2.82 2.23
CA VAL A 12 4.83 -3.20 2.22
C VAL A 12 5.11 -4.29 1.19
N MET A 13 4.18 -5.24 1.01
CA MET A 13 4.27 -6.25 -0.04
C MET A 13 4.20 -5.63 -1.45
N ILE A 14 3.27 -4.69 -1.70
CA ILE A 14 3.15 -4.00 -2.99
C ILE A 14 4.44 -3.22 -3.29
N GLU A 15 5.00 -2.49 -2.33
CA GLU A 15 6.26 -1.76 -2.51
C GLU A 15 7.42 -2.71 -2.80
N SER A 16 7.54 -3.79 -2.05
CA SER A 16 8.57 -4.82 -2.26
C SER A 16 8.48 -5.43 -3.66
N TYR A 17 7.27 -5.73 -4.14
CA TYR A 17 7.05 -6.27 -5.48
C TYR A 17 7.29 -5.22 -6.59
N TYR A 18 6.98 -3.95 -6.32
CA TYR A 18 7.28 -2.84 -7.23
C TYR A 18 8.79 -2.69 -7.43
N HIS A 19 9.60 -2.73 -6.37
CA HIS A 19 11.06 -2.70 -6.47
C HIS A 19 11.64 -3.92 -7.21
N GLN A 20 10.96 -5.07 -7.12
CA GLN A 20 11.30 -6.28 -7.88
C GLN A 20 10.84 -6.24 -9.35
N ASN A 21 10.26 -5.11 -9.81
CA ASN A 21 9.73 -4.93 -11.17
C ASN A 21 8.65 -5.96 -11.54
N ILE A 22 7.90 -6.45 -10.56
CA ILE A 22 6.81 -7.40 -10.78
C ILE A 22 5.60 -6.65 -11.35
N LEU A 23 4.90 -7.27 -12.30
CA LEU A 23 3.74 -6.67 -12.93
C LEU A 23 2.56 -6.54 -11.96
N VAL A 24 1.82 -5.43 -12.03
CA VAL A 24 0.62 -5.16 -11.20
C VAL A 24 -0.40 -6.29 -11.23
N VAL A 25 -0.54 -6.96 -12.38
CA VAL A 25 -1.44 -8.11 -12.52
C VAL A 25 -1.01 -9.30 -11.68
N GLN A 26 0.30 -9.55 -11.55
CA GLN A 26 0.84 -10.63 -10.73
C GLN A 26 0.71 -10.28 -9.25
N ILE A 27 1.01 -9.03 -8.87
CA ILE A 27 0.80 -8.52 -7.51
C ILE A 27 -0.67 -8.68 -7.07
N ALA A 28 -1.61 -8.34 -7.95
CA ALA A 28 -3.03 -8.51 -7.71
C ALA A 28 -3.43 -9.98 -7.51
N ALA A 29 -2.83 -10.88 -8.28
CA ALA A 29 -3.03 -12.31 -8.12
C ALA A 29 -2.44 -12.84 -6.80
N TYR A 30 -1.23 -12.40 -6.42
CA TYR A 30 -0.59 -12.82 -5.16
C TYR A 30 -1.33 -12.34 -3.92
N LEU A 31 -1.85 -11.10 -3.95
CA LEU A 31 -2.59 -10.53 -2.84
C LEU A 31 -4.08 -10.89 -2.86
N ASN A 32 -4.56 -11.56 -3.91
CA ASN A 32 -5.97 -11.83 -4.15
C ASN A 32 -6.84 -10.54 -4.03
N ARG A 33 -6.33 -9.44 -4.62
CA ARG A 33 -6.92 -8.10 -4.54
C ARG A 33 -7.28 -7.56 -5.92
N THR A 34 -8.18 -6.58 -5.93
CA THR A 34 -8.44 -5.78 -7.13
C THR A 34 -7.22 -4.94 -7.47
N ARG A 35 -7.05 -4.63 -8.76
CA ARG A 35 -5.88 -3.86 -9.24
C ARG A 35 -5.93 -2.39 -8.82
N THR A 36 -7.12 -1.85 -8.62
CA THR A 36 -7.36 -0.45 -8.25
C THR A 36 -6.53 0.00 -7.04
N PRO A 37 -6.61 -0.66 -5.87
CA PRO A 37 -5.80 -0.27 -4.71
C PRO A 37 -4.30 -0.41 -4.93
N ILE A 38 -3.86 -1.33 -5.78
CA ILE A 38 -2.43 -1.54 -6.08
C ILE A 38 -1.92 -0.39 -6.95
N TYR A 39 -2.70 0.04 -7.94
CA TYR A 39 -2.36 1.22 -8.75
C TYR A 39 -2.24 2.49 -7.92
N THR A 40 -3.12 2.69 -6.94
CA THR A 40 -3.02 3.85 -6.04
C THR A 40 -1.69 3.87 -5.29
N VAL A 41 -1.26 2.72 -4.75
CA VAL A 41 0.01 2.60 -4.01
C VAL A 41 1.20 2.80 -4.94
N ILE A 42 1.19 2.17 -6.12
CA ILE A 42 2.27 2.34 -7.11
C ILE A 42 2.35 3.79 -7.60
N ASN A 43 1.23 4.50 -7.74
CA ASN A 43 1.25 5.91 -8.09
C ASN A 43 1.95 6.74 -7.02
N LEU A 44 1.64 6.51 -5.74
CA LEU A 44 2.32 7.16 -4.62
C LEU A 44 3.83 6.86 -4.63
N LEU A 45 4.22 5.61 -4.89
CA LEU A 45 5.64 5.22 -5.02
C LEU A 45 6.34 5.94 -6.19
N LYS A 46 5.64 6.16 -7.30
CA LYS A 46 6.17 6.92 -8.45
C LYS A 46 6.31 8.41 -8.17
N GLU A 47 5.46 8.96 -7.30
CA GLU A 47 5.53 10.35 -6.84
C GLU A 47 6.71 10.58 -5.87
N GLY A 48 7.43 9.51 -5.50
CA GLY A 48 8.60 9.58 -4.62
C GLY A 48 8.27 9.38 -3.14
N HIS A 49 7.01 9.06 -2.83
CA HIS A 49 6.60 8.68 -1.48
C HIS A 49 6.91 7.21 -1.22
N THR A 50 7.33 6.89 0.00
CA THR A 50 7.53 5.49 0.41
C THR A 50 6.27 4.91 1.05
N SER A 51 6.13 3.57 1.02
CA SER A 51 5.04 2.92 1.75
C SER A 51 5.12 3.17 3.26
N ILE A 52 6.35 3.38 3.78
CA ILE A 52 6.62 3.78 5.16
C ILE A 52 6.06 5.18 5.45
N GLU A 53 6.25 6.17 4.58
CA GLU A 53 5.67 7.51 4.76
C GLU A 53 4.14 7.47 4.74
N TYR A 54 3.54 6.69 3.83
CA TYR A 54 2.09 6.48 3.81
C TYR A 54 1.59 5.82 5.10
N TYR A 55 2.32 4.84 5.63
CA TYR A 55 2.01 4.21 6.90
C TYR A 55 2.21 5.15 8.10
N GLN A 56 3.26 5.96 8.09
CA GLN A 56 3.53 6.97 9.13
C GLN A 56 2.42 8.01 9.16
N GLN A 57 1.95 8.50 8.01
CA GLN A 57 0.81 9.43 7.95
C GLN A 57 -0.50 8.79 8.46
N TYR A 58 -0.73 7.50 8.15
CA TYR A 58 -1.89 6.77 8.66
C TYR A 58 -1.83 6.59 10.18
N ASN A 59 -0.66 6.22 10.72
CA ASN A 59 -0.46 5.94 12.14
C ASN A 59 -0.33 7.22 12.99
N GLU A 60 0.19 8.32 12.44
CA GLU A 60 0.16 9.65 13.08
C GLU A 60 -1.26 10.19 13.23
N GLY A 61 -2.18 9.81 12.34
CA GLY A 61 -3.61 10.07 12.51
C GLY A 61 -4.19 9.41 13.77
N GLU A 62 -3.67 8.24 14.17
CA GLU A 62 -4.08 7.54 15.38
C GLU A 62 -3.40 8.07 16.65
N LYS A 63 -2.21 8.69 16.53
CA LYS A 63 -1.48 9.27 17.67
C LYS A 63 -1.92 10.67 18.10
N LYS A 64 -2.81 11.35 17.36
CA LYS A 64 -3.35 12.66 17.75
C LYS A 64 -4.58 12.60 18.67
N THR A 65 -5.00 11.40 19.09
CA THR A 65 -6.05 11.24 20.11
C THR A 65 -5.58 10.30 21.21
N GLN A 66 -4.62 10.72 22.02
CA GLN A 66 -4.44 10.18 23.37
C GLN A 66 -4.05 11.29 24.35
#